data_AF-A0A7D9I7E1-F1
#
_entry.id   AF-A0A7D9I7E1-F1
#
_cell.length_a   1.000
_cell.length_b   1.000
_cell.length_c   1.000
_cell.angle_alpha   90.00
_cell.angle_beta   90.00
_cell.angle_gamma   90.00
#
_symmetry.space_group_name_H-M   'P 1'
#
loop_
_entity.id
_entity.type
_entity.pdbx_description
1 polymer ?
#
loop_
_entity_poly.entity_id
_entity_poly.type
_entity_poly.pdbx_seq_one_letter_code
_entity_poly.pdbx_strand_id
1 'polypeptide(L)'
;MEISSCLKVLEDKMKSIDDLVDEQDDIQQYIRRDCVEITGVPMLPDDKPKEIVKEIGQLMGIEIADHQISTAHRLPPTRKVKDKLIVKFVHRDTKDLFYKKRSKLVGKKSNDLPLVKREYENNNREFNNIYVNESLTARRRKLFGRINEFKRSERWKHIWTINGKIMLREEDASRVFSFVHARDFDAFLNESF
;
A
#
# COMPACT_ATOMS: atom_id res chain seq x y z
N MET A 1 44.27 15.03 15.16
CA MET A 1 44.11 14.93 13.69
C MET A 1 43.53 13.59 13.26
N GLU A 2 44.03 12.45 13.76
CA GLU A 2 43.53 11.11 13.36
C GLU A 2 42.07 10.83 13.72
N ILE A 3 41.60 11.23 14.92
CA ILE A 3 40.20 11.03 15.35
C ILE A 3 39.22 11.80 14.46
N SER A 4 39.54 13.05 14.11
CA SER A 4 38.69 13.87 13.23
C SER A 4 38.64 13.31 11.81
N SER A 5 39.76 12.77 11.31
CA SER A 5 39.77 12.06 10.03
C SER A 5 38.93 10.78 10.07
N CYS A 6 38.98 10.03 11.17
CA CYS A 6 38.19 8.81 11.35
C CYS A 6 36.68 9.13 11.42
N LEU A 7 36.29 10.16 12.17
CA LEU A 7 34.91 10.64 12.25
C LEU A 7 34.35 11.00 10.88
N LYS A 8 35.10 11.77 10.09
CA LYS A 8 34.69 12.14 8.73
C LYS A 8 34.45 10.92 7.84
N VAL A 9 35.35 9.93 7.90
CA VAL A 9 35.19 8.68 7.14
C VAL A 9 33.94 7.90 7.57
N LEU A 10 33.61 7.89 8.86
CA LEU A 10 32.39 7.25 9.36
C LEU A 10 31.14 7.97 8.87
N GLU A 11 31.11 9.30 8.92
CA GLU A 11 30.01 10.13 8.40
C GLU A 11 29.78 9.89 6.90
N ASP A 12 30.85 9.92 6.10
CA ASP A 12 30.78 9.67 4.65
C ASP A 12 30.26 8.25 4.35
N LYS A 13 30.68 7.24 5.12
CA LYS A 13 30.20 5.86 4.97
C LYS A 13 28.73 5.70 5.36
N MET A 14 28.30 6.33 6.45
CA MET A 14 26.90 6.29 6.88
C MET A 14 25.99 6.90 5.82
N LYS A 15 26.38 8.06 5.27
CA LYS A 15 25.66 8.69 4.17
C LYS A 15 25.56 7.78 2.95
N SER A 16 26.67 7.15 2.55
CA SER A 16 26.67 6.21 1.42
C SER A 16 25.76 5.00 1.65
N ILE A 17 25.70 4.48 2.89
CA ILE A 17 24.78 3.38 3.24
C ILE A 17 23.32 3.84 3.09
N ASP A 18 22.98 5.02 3.60
CA ASP A 18 21.62 5.55 3.50
C ASP A 18 21.20 5.75 2.05
N ASP A 19 22.09 6.28 1.20
CA ASP A 19 21.83 6.46 -0.23
C ASP A 19 21.60 5.11 -0.94
N LEU A 20 22.45 4.12 -0.70
CA LEU A 20 22.27 2.77 -1.26
C LEU A 20 20.96 2.11 -0.81
N VAL A 21 20.59 2.31 0.45
CA VAL A 21 19.35 1.76 1.00
C VAL A 21 18.13 2.44 0.37
N ASP A 22 18.20 3.74 0.09
CA ASP A 22 17.14 4.48 -0.58
C ASP A 22 17.03 4.10 -2.07
N GLU A 23 18.13 3.91 -2.78
CA GLU A 23 18.15 3.39 -4.16
C GLU A 23 17.55 1.97 -4.24
N GLN A 24 17.90 1.11 -3.28
CA GLN A 24 17.33 -0.24 -3.18
C GLN A 24 15.81 -0.16 -2.96
N ASP A 25 15.33 0.73 -2.10
CA ASP A 25 13.90 0.93 -1.88
C ASP A 25 13.18 1.41 -3.14
N ASP A 26 13.80 2.33 -3.90
CA ASP A 26 13.24 2.82 -5.17
C ASP A 26 13.06 1.71 -6.19
N ILE A 27 14.07 0.84 -6.36
CA ILE A 27 13.99 -0.32 -7.25
C ILE A 27 12.88 -1.27 -6.79
N GLN A 28 12.85 -1.59 -5.48
CA GLN A 28 11.82 -2.46 -4.92
C GLN A 28 10.42 -1.89 -5.09
N GLN A 29 10.25 -0.58 -4.89
CA GLN A 29 8.95 0.06 -5.06
C GLN A 29 8.54 0.14 -6.54
N TYR A 30 9.50 0.34 -7.45
CA TYR A 30 9.24 0.34 -8.89
C TYR A 30 8.67 -1.00 -9.36
N ILE A 31 9.22 -2.11 -8.86
CA ILE A 31 8.75 -3.48 -9.17
C ILE A 31 7.35 -3.75 -8.59
N ARG A 32 6.92 -3.00 -7.57
CA ARG A 32 5.59 -3.11 -6.95
C ARG A 32 4.54 -2.20 -7.58
N ARG A 33 4.91 -1.37 -8.57
CA ARG A 33 3.98 -0.41 -9.20
C ARG A 33 2.88 -1.05 -10.03
N ASP A 34 2.92 -2.34 -10.26
CA ASP A 34 1.87 -3.14 -10.88
C ASP A 34 1.13 -4.01 -9.85
N CYS A 35 1.42 -3.84 -8.56
CA CYS A 35 0.83 -4.60 -7.47
C CYS A 35 -0.14 -3.77 -6.61
N VAL A 36 -1.21 -4.41 -6.15
CA VAL A 36 -2.07 -3.90 -5.07
C VAL A 36 -2.25 -4.97 -3.99
N GLU A 37 -2.48 -4.51 -2.77
CA GLU A 37 -2.79 -5.35 -1.61
C GLU A 37 -4.29 -5.23 -1.29
N ILE A 38 -4.94 -6.38 -1.10
CA ILE A 38 -6.36 -6.49 -0.78
C ILE A 38 -6.48 -7.07 0.63
N THR A 39 -7.36 -6.47 1.44
CA THR A 39 -7.65 -6.92 2.81
C THR A 39 -9.14 -6.95 3.06
N GLY A 40 -9.57 -7.73 4.04
CA GLY A 40 -11.00 -7.89 4.39
C GLY A 40 -11.67 -9.09 3.74
N VAL A 41 -10.96 -9.82 2.87
CA VAL A 41 -11.45 -11.07 2.28
C VAL A 41 -10.89 -12.26 3.07
N PRO A 42 -11.73 -13.09 3.70
CA PRO A 42 -11.25 -14.24 4.46
C PRO A 42 -10.53 -15.26 3.56
N MET A 43 -9.66 -16.07 4.13
CA MET A 43 -9.10 -17.23 3.45
C MET A 43 -10.17 -18.31 3.30
N LEU A 44 -10.40 -18.77 2.07
CA LEU A 44 -11.35 -19.86 1.77
C LEU A 44 -10.63 -21.22 1.80
N PRO A 45 -11.32 -22.34 2.04
CA PRO A 45 -10.71 -23.67 1.95
C PRO A 45 -10.19 -24.01 0.55
N ASP A 46 -10.97 -23.69 -0.49
CA ASP A 46 -10.56 -23.72 -1.90
C ASP A 46 -10.24 -22.30 -2.38
N ASP A 47 -9.20 -21.68 -1.80
CA ASP A 47 -8.84 -20.29 -2.07
C ASP A 47 -8.41 -20.10 -3.53
N LYS A 48 -9.16 -19.29 -4.26
CA LYS A 48 -8.89 -18.93 -5.67
C LYS A 48 -8.58 -17.44 -5.79
N PRO A 49 -7.34 -17.00 -5.43
CA PRO A 49 -6.93 -15.60 -5.48
C PRO A 49 -7.28 -14.83 -6.75
N LYS A 50 -7.07 -15.41 -7.94
CA LYS A 50 -7.37 -14.74 -9.21
C LYS A 50 -8.86 -14.50 -9.39
N GLU A 51 -9.69 -15.49 -9.08
CA GLU A 51 -11.15 -15.36 -9.16
C GLU A 51 -11.68 -14.35 -8.16
N ILE A 52 -11.16 -14.34 -6.92
CA ILE A 52 -11.50 -13.32 -5.92
C ILE A 52 -11.18 -11.90 -6.45
N VAL A 53 -10.02 -11.69 -7.09
CA VAL A 53 -9.68 -10.39 -7.69
C VAL A 53 -10.69 -10.01 -8.78
N LYS A 54 -11.10 -10.96 -9.61
CA LYS A 54 -12.09 -10.73 -10.68
C LYS A 54 -13.46 -10.38 -10.10
N GLU A 55 -13.92 -11.07 -9.06
CA GLU A 55 -15.15 -10.73 -8.34
C GLU A 55 -15.09 -9.33 -7.73
N ILE A 56 -13.96 -8.95 -7.11
CA ILE A 56 -13.75 -7.59 -6.60
C ILE A 56 -13.79 -6.57 -7.75
N GLY A 57 -13.18 -6.89 -8.90
CA GLY A 57 -13.28 -6.10 -10.13
C GLY A 57 -14.73 -5.86 -10.52
N GLN A 58 -15.53 -6.92 -10.60
CA GLN A 58 -16.95 -6.86 -10.94
C GLN A 58 -17.75 -6.03 -9.93
N LEU A 59 -17.48 -6.15 -8.63
CA LEU A 59 -18.08 -5.30 -7.59
C LEU A 59 -17.78 -3.81 -7.79
N MET A 60 -16.63 -3.49 -8.38
CA MET A 60 -16.25 -2.12 -8.75
C MET A 60 -16.77 -1.69 -10.13
N GLY A 61 -17.44 -2.59 -10.86
CA GLY A 61 -17.88 -2.37 -12.24
C GLY A 61 -16.74 -2.40 -13.26
N ILE A 62 -15.71 -3.22 -13.03
CA ILE A 62 -14.59 -3.46 -13.94
C ILE A 62 -14.54 -4.94 -14.28
N GLU A 63 -14.45 -5.27 -15.56
CA GLU A 63 -14.16 -6.62 -15.99
C GLU A 63 -12.65 -6.81 -16.09
N ILE A 64 -12.11 -7.81 -15.37
CA ILE A 64 -10.70 -8.17 -15.39
C ILE A 64 -10.59 -9.56 -16.02
N ALA A 65 -9.85 -9.67 -17.11
CA ALA A 65 -9.56 -10.94 -17.76
C ALA A 65 -8.35 -11.64 -17.13
N ASP A 66 -8.30 -12.96 -17.22
CA ASP A 66 -7.23 -13.79 -16.62
C ASP A 66 -5.83 -13.39 -17.07
N HIS A 67 -5.66 -13.06 -18.36
CA HIS A 67 -4.38 -12.67 -18.94
C HIS A 67 -3.91 -11.29 -18.46
N GLN A 68 -4.77 -10.48 -17.83
CA GLN A 68 -4.39 -9.20 -17.24
C GLN A 68 -3.83 -9.35 -15.82
N ILE A 69 -4.01 -10.52 -15.19
CA ILE A 69 -3.45 -10.85 -13.88
C ILE A 69 -2.20 -11.72 -14.06
N SER A 70 -1.04 -11.17 -13.73
CA SER A 70 0.23 -11.91 -13.73
C SER A 70 0.22 -12.97 -12.62
N THR A 71 0.01 -12.54 -11.37
CA THR A 71 -0.06 -13.43 -10.21
C THR A 71 -0.99 -12.86 -9.14
N ALA A 72 -1.68 -13.73 -8.41
CA ALA A 72 -2.44 -13.39 -7.23
C ALA A 72 -2.25 -14.49 -6.19
N HIS A 73 -1.93 -14.13 -4.96
CA HIS A 73 -1.72 -15.08 -3.87
C HIS A 73 -1.86 -14.40 -2.51
N ARG A 74 -2.07 -15.20 -1.47
CA ARG A 74 -2.12 -14.71 -0.09
C ARG A 74 -0.72 -14.39 0.41
N LEU A 75 -0.59 -13.28 1.11
CA LEU A 75 0.62 -12.92 1.85
C LEU A 75 0.58 -13.53 3.25
N PRO A 76 1.74 -13.84 3.85
CA PRO A 76 1.81 -14.30 5.23
C PRO A 76 1.07 -13.34 6.18
N PRO A 77 0.33 -13.87 7.17
CA PRO A 77 -0.39 -13.04 8.12
C PRO A 77 0.59 -12.20 8.93
N THR A 78 0.16 -11.01 9.29
CA THR A 78 0.88 -10.12 10.21
C THR A 78 0.10 -10.00 11.50
N ARG A 79 0.72 -9.46 12.57
CA ARG A 79 0.04 -9.21 13.85
C ARG A 79 -1.24 -8.37 13.70
N LYS A 80 -1.29 -7.44 12.74
CA LYS A 80 -2.40 -6.50 12.55
C LYS A 80 -3.40 -6.92 11.48
N VAL A 81 -2.94 -7.64 10.45
CA VAL A 81 -3.75 -7.97 9.28
C VAL A 81 -3.59 -9.46 8.99
N LYS A 82 -4.73 -10.16 9.05
CA LYS A 82 -4.88 -11.55 8.60
C LYS A 82 -5.35 -11.57 7.14
N ASP A 83 -5.12 -12.69 6.45
CA ASP A 83 -5.67 -13.02 5.13
C ASP A 83 -5.45 -11.98 4.04
N LYS A 84 -4.31 -11.27 4.08
CA LYS A 84 -3.95 -10.29 3.06
C LYS A 84 -3.72 -10.99 1.72
N LEU A 85 -4.31 -10.45 0.67
CA LEU A 85 -4.10 -10.89 -0.70
C LEU A 85 -3.22 -9.87 -1.43
N ILE A 86 -2.27 -10.33 -2.24
CA ILE A 86 -1.56 -9.47 -3.19
C ILE A 86 -1.91 -9.90 -4.60
N VAL A 87 -2.09 -8.93 -5.48
CA VAL A 87 -2.23 -9.17 -6.92
C VAL A 87 -1.27 -8.28 -7.69
N LYS A 88 -0.60 -8.89 -8.66
CA LYS A 88 0.24 -8.24 -9.67
C LYS A 88 -0.47 -8.29 -11.02
N PHE A 89 -0.67 -7.13 -11.63
CA PHE A 89 -1.22 -7.03 -12.97
C PHE A 89 -0.11 -7.08 -14.02
N VAL A 90 -0.45 -7.47 -15.24
CA VAL A 90 0.50 -7.45 -16.37
C VAL A 90 0.77 -6.01 -16.82
N HIS A 91 -0.28 -5.19 -16.89
CA HIS A 91 -0.19 -3.80 -17.32
C HIS A 91 -0.50 -2.84 -16.17
N ARG A 92 0.27 -1.75 -16.10
CA ARG A 92 0.07 -0.69 -15.11
C ARG A 92 -1.30 -0.02 -15.27
N ASP A 93 -1.77 0.17 -16.50
CA ASP A 93 -3.07 0.79 -16.76
C ASP A 93 -4.22 -0.02 -16.16
N THR A 94 -4.17 -1.35 -16.23
CA THR A 94 -5.17 -2.22 -15.59
C THR A 94 -5.13 -2.06 -14.08
N LYS A 95 -3.92 -2.06 -13.48
CA LYS A 95 -3.78 -1.81 -12.05
C LYS A 95 -4.31 -0.42 -11.68
N ASP A 96 -3.96 0.61 -12.43
CA ASP A 96 -4.34 2.00 -12.15
C ASP A 96 -5.86 2.19 -12.23
N LEU A 97 -6.51 1.59 -13.23
CA LEU A 97 -7.96 1.54 -13.32
C LEU A 97 -8.57 0.85 -12.11
N PHE A 98 -8.06 -0.34 -11.75
CA PHE A 98 -8.51 -1.11 -10.59
C PHE A 98 -8.39 -0.30 -9.29
N TYR A 99 -7.22 0.30 -9.06
CA TYR A 99 -6.94 1.11 -7.88
C TYR A 99 -7.80 2.38 -7.84
N LYS A 100 -7.98 3.08 -8.97
CA LYS A 100 -8.80 4.31 -9.05
C LYS A 100 -10.26 4.04 -8.71
N LYS A 101 -10.80 2.88 -9.08
CA LYS A 101 -12.19 2.49 -8.84
C LYS A 101 -12.46 1.96 -7.43
N ARG A 102 -11.43 1.80 -6.58
CA ARG A 102 -11.57 1.29 -5.20
C ARG A 102 -12.59 2.03 -4.33
N SER A 103 -12.88 3.30 -4.60
CA SER A 103 -13.93 4.06 -3.89
C SER A 103 -15.32 3.44 -4.05
N LYS A 104 -15.55 2.63 -5.09
CA LYS A 104 -16.78 1.85 -5.28
C LYS A 104 -16.94 0.68 -4.30
N LEU A 105 -15.86 0.31 -3.58
CA LEU A 105 -15.91 -0.68 -2.50
C LEU A 105 -16.34 -0.12 -1.15
N VAL A 106 -16.55 1.20 -1.03
CA VAL A 106 -17.02 1.79 0.24
C VAL A 106 -18.37 1.16 0.61
N GLY A 107 -18.42 0.55 1.81
CA GLY A 107 -19.59 -0.17 2.31
C GLY A 107 -19.75 -1.59 1.78
N LYS A 108 -18.88 -2.05 0.86
CA LYS A 108 -18.88 -3.44 0.36
C LYS A 108 -18.15 -4.36 1.33
N LYS A 109 -18.79 -5.49 1.63
CA LYS A 109 -18.30 -6.50 2.55
C LYS A 109 -17.89 -7.75 1.81
N SER A 110 -17.12 -8.61 2.48
CA SER A 110 -16.64 -9.84 1.87
C SER A 110 -17.73 -10.80 1.42
N ASN A 111 -18.94 -10.78 2.00
CA ASN A 111 -20.09 -11.56 1.53
C ASN A 111 -20.76 -11.02 0.26
N ASP A 112 -20.37 -9.83 -0.22
CA ASP A 112 -20.77 -9.37 -1.56
C ASP A 112 -20.02 -10.15 -2.66
N LEU A 113 -18.95 -10.87 -2.32
CA LEU A 113 -18.20 -11.74 -3.22
C LEU A 113 -18.88 -13.11 -3.32
N PRO A 114 -19.32 -13.55 -4.51
CA PRO A 114 -20.01 -14.83 -4.67
C PRO A 114 -19.26 -16.04 -4.08
N LEU A 115 -17.94 -16.14 -4.24
CA LEU A 115 -17.14 -17.23 -3.64
C LEU A 115 -17.22 -17.24 -2.12
N VAL A 116 -17.04 -16.09 -1.48
CA VAL A 116 -17.11 -15.97 -0.01
C VAL A 116 -18.52 -16.24 0.49
N LYS A 117 -19.52 -15.72 -0.23
CA LYS A 117 -20.92 -15.89 0.10
C LYS A 117 -21.31 -17.36 0.11
N ARG A 118 -20.99 -18.10 -0.96
CA ARG A 118 -21.29 -19.54 -1.07
C ARG A 118 -20.64 -20.37 0.03
N GLU A 119 -19.40 -20.04 0.39
CA GLU A 119 -18.65 -20.78 1.42
C GLU A 119 -19.19 -20.53 2.84
N TYR A 120 -19.65 -19.31 3.13
CA TYR A 120 -19.99 -18.88 4.49
C TYR A 120 -21.46 -18.48 4.70
N GLU A 121 -22.34 -18.74 3.74
CA GLU A 121 -23.77 -18.36 3.77
C GLU A 121 -24.49 -18.82 5.05
N ASN A 122 -24.15 -20.00 5.57
CA ASN A 122 -24.75 -20.60 6.76
C ASN A 122 -23.90 -20.46 8.03
N ASN A 123 -22.76 -19.78 7.93
CA ASN A 123 -21.88 -19.56 9.06
C ASN A 123 -22.17 -18.15 9.61
N ASN A 124 -22.44 -18.03 10.92
CA ASN A 124 -22.58 -16.75 11.63
C ASN A 124 -21.24 -16.00 11.74
N ARG A 125 -20.52 -15.86 10.62
CA ARG A 125 -19.20 -15.25 10.55
C ARG A 125 -19.36 -13.76 10.26
N GLU A 126 -18.58 -12.95 10.96
CA GLU A 126 -18.53 -11.52 10.68
C GLU A 126 -17.80 -11.26 9.36
N PHE A 127 -18.47 -10.55 8.45
CA PHE A 127 -17.90 -10.13 7.17
C PHE A 127 -17.28 -8.75 7.28
N ASN A 128 -16.03 -8.63 6.82
CA ASN A 128 -15.26 -7.40 6.87
C ASN A 128 -15.47 -6.56 5.61
N ASN A 129 -15.28 -5.25 5.74
CA ASN A 129 -15.19 -4.36 4.58
C ASN A 129 -13.97 -4.71 3.73
N ILE A 130 -14.13 -4.63 2.40
CA ILE A 130 -13.05 -4.90 1.46
C ILE A 130 -12.24 -3.62 1.23
N TYR A 131 -10.92 -3.71 1.36
CA TYR A 131 -10.02 -2.59 1.08
C TYR A 131 -8.97 -2.96 0.05
N VAL A 132 -8.68 -2.01 -0.85
CA VAL A 132 -7.62 -2.10 -1.85
C VAL A 132 -6.59 -1.00 -1.56
N ASN A 133 -5.34 -1.39 -1.37
CA ASN A 133 -4.22 -0.51 -1.02
C ASN A 133 -3.09 -0.66 -2.05
N GLU A 134 -2.26 0.37 -2.25
CA GLU A 134 -1.02 0.21 -3.02
C GLU A 134 -0.08 -0.75 -2.27
N SER A 135 0.68 -1.57 -3.01
CA SER A 135 1.72 -2.38 -2.38
C SER A 135 2.97 -1.53 -2.14
N LEU A 136 3.11 -1.04 -0.90
CA LEU A 136 4.30 -0.31 -0.46
C LEU A 136 5.41 -1.27 0.01
N THR A 137 6.67 -0.86 -0.17
CA THR A 137 7.80 -1.49 0.53
C THR A 137 7.63 -1.37 2.05
N ALA A 138 8.40 -2.15 2.82
CA ALA A 138 8.39 -2.05 4.27
C ALA A 138 8.82 -0.65 4.76
N ARG A 139 9.84 -0.05 4.14
CA ARG A 139 10.32 1.29 4.47
C ARG A 139 9.25 2.35 4.19
N ARG A 140 8.64 2.35 3.01
CA ARG A 140 7.57 3.32 2.69
C ARG A 140 6.33 3.12 3.53
N ARG A 141 5.96 1.88 3.86
CA ARG A 141 4.85 1.62 4.81
C ARG A 141 5.15 2.15 6.21
N LYS A 142 6.40 2.05 6.69
CA LYS A 142 6.83 2.66 7.96
C LYS A 142 6.75 4.19 7.88
N LEU A 143 7.22 4.78 6.79
CA LEU A 143 7.12 6.22 6.53
C LEU A 143 5.66 6.69 6.50
N PHE A 144 4.77 5.97 5.80
CA PHE A 144 3.34 6.27 5.77
C PHE A 144 2.75 6.25 7.19
N GLY A 145 3.16 5.29 8.02
CA GLY A 145 2.78 5.23 9.43
C GLY A 145 3.17 6.51 10.20
N ARG A 146 4.44 6.95 10.07
CA ARG A 146 4.94 8.19 10.69
C ARG A 146 4.18 9.43 10.22
N ILE A 147 3.98 9.58 8.91
CA ILE A 147 3.28 10.72 8.33
C ILE A 147 1.80 10.72 8.74
N ASN A 148 1.16 9.54 8.81
CA ASN A 148 -0.22 9.43 9.25
C ASN A 148 -0.38 9.73 10.75
N GLU A 149 0.62 9.45 11.57
CA GLU A 149 0.65 9.85 12.98
C GLU A 149 0.74 11.37 13.10
N PHE A 150 1.67 12.02 12.39
CA PHE A 150 1.76 13.48 12.29
C PHE A 150 0.45 14.11 11.79
N LYS A 151 -0.14 13.55 10.72
CA LYS A 151 -1.43 14.02 10.19
C LYS A 151 -2.50 14.05 11.28
N ARG A 152 -2.50 13.05 12.18
CA ARG A 152 -3.46 12.96 13.29
C ARG A 152 -3.13 13.93 14.42
N SER A 153 -1.86 14.12 14.77
CA SER A 153 -1.45 15.06 15.82
C SER A 153 -1.78 16.50 15.42
N GLU A 154 -1.44 16.87 14.19
CA GLU A 154 -1.64 18.22 13.65
C GLU A 154 -3.04 18.43 13.05
N ARG A 155 -3.91 17.42 13.08
CA ARG A 155 -5.28 17.46 12.54
C ARG A 155 -5.38 17.80 11.05
N TRP A 156 -4.37 17.44 10.27
CA TRP A 156 -4.40 17.57 8.81
C TRP A 156 -5.46 16.65 8.19
N LYS A 157 -6.13 17.11 7.13
CA LYS A 157 -7.28 16.40 6.56
C LYS A 157 -6.88 15.25 5.64
N HIS A 158 -5.81 15.36 4.86
CA HIS A 158 -5.62 14.45 3.72
C HIS A 158 -4.26 13.75 3.73
N ILE A 159 -4.30 12.43 3.53
CA ILE A 159 -3.14 11.59 3.23
C ILE A 159 -3.55 10.52 2.23
N TRP A 160 -2.72 10.28 1.22
CA TRP A 160 -2.95 9.20 0.24
C TRP A 160 -1.63 8.75 -0.37
N THR A 161 -1.67 7.69 -1.17
CA THR A 161 -0.52 7.23 -1.94
C THR A 161 -0.78 7.34 -3.43
N ILE A 162 0.28 7.59 -4.19
CA ILE A 162 0.27 7.54 -5.65
C ILE A 162 1.61 7.02 -6.16
N ASN A 163 1.60 5.88 -6.86
CA ASN A 163 2.80 5.26 -7.42
C ASN A 163 3.90 4.99 -6.40
N GLY A 164 3.51 4.66 -5.17
CA GLY A 164 4.41 4.44 -4.04
C GLY A 164 4.92 5.72 -3.38
N LYS A 165 4.50 6.91 -3.81
CA LYS A 165 4.78 8.17 -3.09
C LYS A 165 3.68 8.44 -2.07
N ILE A 166 4.03 9.04 -0.94
CA ILE A 166 3.09 9.40 0.12
C ILE A 166 2.79 10.88 -0.01
N MET A 167 1.52 11.21 -0.18
CA MET A 167 1.05 12.57 -0.35
C MET A 167 0.36 13.03 0.93
N LEU A 168 0.62 14.27 1.34
CA LEU A 168 0.04 14.88 2.53
C LEU A 168 -0.48 16.28 2.18
N ARG A 169 -1.66 16.63 2.69
CA ARG A 169 -2.24 17.96 2.52
C ARG A 169 -3.09 18.33 3.74
N GLU A 170 -2.89 19.55 4.22
CA GLU A 170 -3.52 20.07 5.44
C GLU A 170 -5.03 20.26 5.25
N GLU A 171 -5.42 21.10 4.31
CA GLU A 171 -6.81 21.44 3.98
C GLU A 171 -7.07 21.29 2.47
N ASP A 172 -8.32 21.35 2.03
CA ASP A 172 -8.65 21.12 0.61
C ASP A 172 -7.94 22.06 -0.36
N ALA A 173 -7.73 23.32 0.05
CA ALA A 173 -7.06 24.36 -0.73
C ALA A 173 -5.54 24.45 -0.48
N SER A 174 -4.99 23.69 0.47
CA SER A 174 -3.57 23.77 0.82
C SER A 174 -2.67 23.09 -0.23
N ARG A 175 -1.38 23.47 -0.22
CA ARG A 175 -0.35 22.79 -1.02
C ARG A 175 -0.25 21.31 -0.67
N VAL A 176 0.08 20.50 -1.66
CA VAL A 176 0.31 19.06 -1.49
C VAL A 176 1.80 18.81 -1.33
N PHE A 177 2.18 18.09 -0.28
CA PHE A 177 3.53 17.60 -0.06
C PHE A 177 3.66 16.15 -0.52
N SER A 178 4.83 15.79 -1.02
CA SER A 178 5.15 14.44 -1.50
C SER A 178 6.39 13.93 -0.79
N PHE A 179 6.32 12.72 -0.25
CA PHE A 179 7.42 12.06 0.45
C PHE A 179 7.71 10.70 -0.19
N VAL A 180 8.99 10.43 -0.42
CA VAL A 180 9.49 9.16 -0.95
C VAL A 180 10.31 8.44 0.12
N HIS A 181 11.25 9.17 0.74
CA HIS A 181 12.16 8.68 1.75
C HIS A 181 11.92 9.34 3.10
N ALA A 182 12.48 8.75 4.17
CA ALA A 182 12.34 9.28 5.52
C ALA A 182 12.91 10.70 5.65
N ARG A 183 14.07 10.95 5.03
CA ARG A 183 14.73 12.26 4.99
C ARG A 183 13.85 13.37 4.42
N ASP A 184 12.98 13.07 3.46
CA ASP A 184 12.07 14.06 2.87
C ASP A 184 11.09 14.57 3.94
N PHE A 185 10.60 13.68 4.79
CA PHE A 185 9.69 14.02 5.87
C PHE A 185 10.42 14.69 7.04
N ASP A 186 11.64 14.24 7.35
CA ASP A 186 12.46 14.84 8.39
C ASP A 186 12.84 16.30 8.04
N ALA A 187 13.18 16.57 6.77
CA ALA A 187 13.41 17.93 6.28
C ALA A 187 12.15 18.81 6.38
N PHE A 188 10.99 18.26 5.98
CA PHE A 188 9.71 18.95 6.11
C PHE A 188 9.38 19.34 7.56
N LEU A 189 9.68 18.47 8.54
CA LEU A 189 9.46 18.77 9.95
C LEU A 189 10.37 19.92 10.43
N ASN A 190 11.64 19.93 10.03
CA ASN A 190 12.60 20.96 10.41
C ASN A 190 12.36 22.33 9.76
N GLU A 191 11.68 22.37 8.61
CA GLU A 191 11.31 23.63 7.94
C GLU A 191 9.98 24.20 8.45
N SER A 192 9.13 23.37 9.04
CA SER A 192 7.77 23.75 9.45
C SER A 192 7.65 24.02 10.95
N PHE A 193 8.66 23.65 11.75
CA PHE A 193 8.74 23.80 13.22
C PHE A 193 10.18 24.07 13.65
#